data_AF-A0A7D3VUL7-F1
#
_entry.id   AF-A0A7D3VUL7-F1
#
_cell.length_a   1.000
_cell.length_b   1.000
_cell.length_c   1.000
_cell.angle_alpha   90.00
_cell.angle_beta   90.00
_cell.angle_gamma   90.00
#
_symmetry.space_group_name_H-M   'P 1'
#
loop_
_entity.id
_entity.type
_entity.pdbx_description
1 polymer ?
#
loop_
_entity_poly.entity_id
_entity_poly.type
_entity_poly.pdbx_seq_one_letter_code
_entity_poly.pdbx_strand_id
1 'polypeptide(L)'
;MAANCHKQDTGERQGSLAEVLNTPGLFPCTSEAYRHTVADALGDAYDAAWETIAPFYVRAVHRMFGDIRAAAAAGALLASVGRDGENSRDIVLVFEPGLDVIHLPINRSIIRSAVADLKHNHGRAFPELDAMLGTMRWKTVSPEAMANAARNLTALLRRLGLHPDDLEPGQGIVLLDNGMRGTARAALKEMYWPHASVRGFYLFRAAAYFDPEPGADRGYLFDLDADSSGGGKNLLVLPDDPGLEGLTFRANDALVLIEELTSGPRLTPDRIDADGHPVQRLVRDTPLVVEGVDPAHRSARYLDPRVYEGVLRTIRAAIGDHARYAARCERRGVDVQRLLRPGHERMVQNTRDWIAGNLDAMHPGLREIAGTYCWRTH
;
A
#
# COMPACT_ATOMS: atom_id res chain seq x y z
N MET A 1 -30.34 -4.55 -15.10
CA MET A 1 -29.21 -3.64 -15.44
C MET A 1 -27.83 -4.17 -15.03
N ALA A 2 -27.67 -4.90 -13.91
CA ALA A 2 -26.37 -5.45 -13.48
C ALA A 2 -25.74 -6.47 -14.46
N ALA A 3 -26.54 -7.25 -15.20
CA ALA A 3 -26.04 -8.29 -16.12
C ALA A 3 -25.19 -7.77 -17.30
N ASN A 4 -25.35 -6.50 -17.69
CA ASN A 4 -24.58 -5.91 -18.79
C ASN A 4 -23.21 -5.36 -18.37
N CYS A 5 -22.93 -5.17 -17.06
CA CYS A 5 -21.59 -4.81 -16.62
C CYS A 5 -20.65 -6.03 -16.61
N HIS A 6 -21.18 -7.23 -16.37
CA HIS A 6 -20.37 -8.43 -16.14
C HIS A 6 -19.75 -9.03 -17.42
N LYS A 7 -20.38 -8.85 -18.59
CA LYS A 7 -19.85 -9.38 -19.87
C LYS A 7 -18.59 -8.66 -20.39
N GLN A 8 -18.25 -7.49 -19.86
CA GLN A 8 -17.02 -6.78 -20.22
C GLN A 8 -15.82 -7.18 -19.33
N ASP A 9 -16.04 -7.80 -18.17
CA ASP A 9 -14.97 -8.21 -17.24
C ASP A 9 -14.06 -9.29 -17.83
N THR A 10 -14.59 -10.18 -18.69
CA THR A 10 -13.79 -11.25 -19.31
C THR A 10 -12.75 -10.72 -20.30
N GLY A 11 -13.05 -9.61 -21.00
CA GLY A 11 -12.11 -8.95 -21.91
C GLY A 11 -11.01 -8.18 -21.17
N GLU A 12 -11.35 -7.51 -20.07
CA GLU A 12 -10.38 -6.82 -19.21
C GLU A 12 -9.40 -7.83 -18.59
N ARG A 13 -9.91 -8.93 -18.01
CA ARG A 13 -9.08 -10.03 -17.48
C ARG A 13 -8.09 -10.56 -18.52
N GLN A 14 -8.56 -10.89 -19.72
CA GLN A 14 -7.70 -11.42 -20.79
C GLN A 14 -6.63 -10.41 -21.21
N GLY A 15 -7.00 -9.13 -21.35
CA GLY A 15 -6.07 -8.05 -21.68
C GLY A 15 -4.99 -7.87 -20.62
N SER A 16 -5.39 -7.77 -19.35
CA SER A 16 -4.48 -7.62 -18.21
C SER A 16 -3.51 -8.81 -18.07
N LEU A 17 -4.01 -10.04 -18.16
CA LEU A 17 -3.16 -11.23 -18.12
C LEU A 17 -2.19 -11.29 -19.30
N ALA A 18 -2.63 -10.93 -20.51
CA ALA A 18 -1.77 -10.87 -21.68
C ALA A 18 -0.66 -9.81 -21.50
N GLU A 19 -0.96 -8.66 -20.90
CA GLU A 19 0.05 -7.63 -20.60
C GLU A 19 1.12 -8.14 -19.63
N VAL A 20 0.71 -8.82 -18.55
CA VAL A 20 1.65 -9.41 -17.58
C VAL A 20 2.51 -10.49 -18.23
N LEU A 21 1.90 -11.42 -18.97
CA LEU A 21 2.62 -12.51 -19.66
C LEU A 21 3.63 -11.99 -20.70
N ASN A 22 3.34 -10.85 -21.33
CA ASN A 22 4.21 -10.21 -22.32
C ASN A 22 5.18 -9.17 -21.72
N THR A 23 5.24 -9.03 -20.39
CA THR A 23 6.15 -8.07 -19.74
C THR A 23 7.61 -8.39 -20.11
N PRO A 24 8.36 -7.44 -20.70
CA PRO A 24 9.72 -7.68 -21.14
C PRO A 24 10.63 -8.24 -20.04
N GLY A 25 11.30 -9.34 -20.37
CA GLY A 25 12.24 -10.01 -19.48
C GLY A 25 11.62 -10.71 -18.27
N LEU A 26 10.28 -10.77 -18.13
CA LEU A 26 9.63 -11.47 -17.03
C LEU A 26 9.61 -12.99 -17.27
N PHE A 27 9.21 -13.43 -18.47
CA PHE A 27 9.21 -14.83 -18.88
C PHE A 27 10.03 -15.07 -20.17
N PRO A 28 11.36 -14.85 -20.15
CA PRO A 28 12.20 -14.97 -21.34
C PRO A 28 12.37 -16.43 -21.76
N CYS A 29 12.11 -16.75 -23.03
CA CYS A 29 12.46 -18.02 -23.68
C CYS A 29 12.05 -19.30 -22.91
N THR A 30 10.78 -19.37 -22.51
CA THR A 30 10.21 -20.53 -21.82
C THR A 30 9.43 -21.44 -22.77
N SER A 31 9.36 -22.73 -22.47
CA SER A 31 8.56 -23.68 -23.25
C SER A 31 7.07 -23.29 -23.23
N GLU A 32 6.33 -23.69 -24.27
CA GLU A 32 4.88 -23.46 -24.32
C GLU A 32 4.15 -24.04 -23.10
N ALA A 33 4.58 -25.22 -22.64
CA ALA A 33 4.06 -25.86 -21.44
C ALA A 33 4.27 -25.00 -20.17
N TYR A 34 5.48 -24.46 -19.96
CA TYR A 34 5.72 -23.57 -18.83
C TYR A 34 4.87 -22.29 -18.93
N ARG A 35 4.74 -21.72 -20.12
CA ARG A 35 3.89 -20.54 -20.33
C ARG A 35 2.43 -20.81 -20.00
N HIS A 36 1.92 -22.00 -20.32
CA HIS A 36 0.56 -22.41 -19.96
C HIS A 36 0.40 -22.49 -18.43
N THR A 37 1.33 -23.19 -17.75
CA THR A 37 1.31 -23.29 -16.28
C THR A 37 1.36 -21.93 -15.58
N VAL A 38 2.19 -21.01 -16.09
CA VAL A 38 2.27 -19.63 -15.56
C VAL A 38 0.98 -18.88 -15.86
N ALA A 39 0.42 -18.97 -17.06
CA ALA A 39 -0.83 -18.32 -17.40
C ALA A 39 -1.98 -18.79 -16.49
N ASP A 40 -2.05 -20.09 -16.19
CA ASP A 40 -3.04 -20.64 -15.26
C ASP A 40 -2.84 -20.11 -13.83
N ALA A 41 -1.60 -20.08 -13.34
CA ALA A 41 -1.27 -19.52 -12.03
C ALA A 41 -1.61 -18.02 -11.92
N LEU A 42 -1.30 -17.24 -12.96
CA LEU A 42 -1.66 -15.82 -12.99
C LEU A 42 -3.18 -15.65 -13.12
N GLY A 43 -3.87 -16.52 -13.85
CA GLY A 43 -5.33 -16.53 -13.93
C GLY A 43 -5.99 -16.73 -12.56
N ASP A 44 -5.55 -17.74 -11.81
CA ASP A 44 -6.03 -18.00 -10.45
C ASP A 44 -5.75 -16.83 -9.50
N ALA A 45 -4.57 -16.21 -9.62
CA ALA A 45 -4.23 -15.01 -8.85
C ALA A 45 -5.11 -13.82 -9.19
N TYR A 46 -5.43 -13.60 -10.47
CA TYR A 46 -6.35 -12.56 -10.90
C TYR A 46 -7.73 -12.78 -10.29
N ASP A 47 -8.27 -14.00 -10.40
CA ASP A 47 -9.61 -14.31 -9.95
C ASP A 47 -9.72 -14.19 -8.41
N ALA A 48 -8.73 -14.69 -7.68
CA ALA A 48 -8.64 -14.49 -6.23
C ALA A 48 -8.59 -13.00 -5.85
N ALA A 49 -7.78 -12.20 -6.54
CA ALA A 49 -7.66 -10.78 -6.28
C ALA A 49 -8.96 -10.02 -6.62
N TRP A 50 -9.57 -10.33 -7.76
CA TRP A 50 -10.81 -9.73 -8.23
C TRP A 50 -11.97 -9.97 -7.25
N GLU A 51 -12.06 -11.16 -6.67
CA GLU A 51 -13.14 -11.51 -5.74
C GLU A 51 -12.93 -10.99 -4.31
N THR A 52 -11.68 -10.72 -3.91
CA THR A 52 -11.32 -10.41 -2.51
C THR A 52 -10.58 -9.09 -2.36
N ILE A 53 -9.32 -9.02 -2.79
CA ILE A 53 -8.40 -7.89 -2.59
C ILE A 53 -8.93 -6.61 -3.27
N ALA A 54 -9.34 -6.71 -4.53
CA ALA A 54 -9.75 -5.58 -5.35
C ALA A 54 -10.98 -4.84 -4.78
N PRO A 55 -12.12 -5.50 -4.51
CA PRO A 55 -13.28 -4.84 -3.91
C PRO A 55 -12.97 -4.26 -2.53
N PHE A 56 -12.12 -4.92 -1.74
CA PHE A 56 -11.66 -4.40 -0.45
C PHE A 56 -10.92 -3.06 -0.61
N TYR A 57 -9.90 -3.01 -1.49
CA TYR A 57 -9.04 -1.85 -1.68
C TYR A 57 -9.79 -0.68 -2.36
N VAL A 58 -10.55 -0.97 -3.41
CA VAL A 58 -11.35 0.04 -4.14
C VAL A 58 -12.41 0.65 -3.22
N ARG A 59 -13.10 -0.17 -2.41
CA ARG A 59 -14.09 0.34 -1.44
C ARG A 59 -13.46 1.29 -0.42
N ALA A 60 -12.27 0.94 0.07
CA ALA A 60 -11.54 1.72 1.06
C ALA A 60 -11.12 3.09 0.50
N VAL A 61 -10.49 3.13 -0.67
CA VAL A 61 -10.06 4.37 -1.33
C VAL A 61 -11.25 5.22 -1.76
N HIS A 62 -12.34 4.60 -2.23
CA HIS A 62 -13.55 5.34 -2.60
C HIS A 62 -14.15 6.12 -1.41
N ARG A 63 -14.00 5.65 -0.16
CA ARG A 63 -14.44 6.41 1.01
C ARG A 63 -13.67 7.71 1.21
N MET A 64 -12.46 7.83 0.63
CA MET A 64 -11.60 9.01 0.69
C MET A 64 -12.02 10.12 -0.27
N PHE A 65 -12.80 9.81 -1.32
CA PHE A 65 -13.02 10.74 -2.43
C PHE A 65 -13.66 12.07 -2.03
N GLY A 66 -14.56 12.08 -1.05
CA GLY A 66 -15.15 13.33 -0.55
C GLY A 66 -14.06 14.30 -0.07
N ASP A 67 -13.16 13.82 0.77
CA ASP A 67 -12.10 14.62 1.37
C ASP A 67 -10.95 14.89 0.39
N ILE A 68 -10.66 13.95 -0.52
CA ILE A 68 -9.68 14.14 -1.61
C ILE A 68 -10.13 15.27 -2.54
N ARG A 69 -11.39 15.25 -2.99
CA ARG A 69 -11.97 16.31 -3.84
C ARG A 69 -11.96 17.65 -3.11
N ALA A 70 -12.32 17.67 -1.82
CA ALA A 70 -12.29 18.88 -1.01
C ALA A 70 -10.87 19.45 -0.85
N ALA A 71 -9.88 18.58 -0.64
CA ALA A 71 -8.48 18.99 -0.54
C ALA A 71 -7.94 19.54 -1.86
N ALA A 72 -8.22 18.86 -2.98
CA ALA A 72 -7.83 19.32 -4.31
C ALA A 72 -8.48 20.66 -4.68
N ALA A 73 -9.78 20.84 -4.38
CA ALA A 73 -10.49 22.09 -4.61
C ALA A 73 -9.92 23.26 -3.77
N ALA A 74 -9.33 22.96 -2.61
CA ALA A 74 -8.60 23.92 -1.78
C ALA A 74 -7.15 24.16 -2.25
N GLY A 75 -6.73 23.58 -3.38
CA GLY A 75 -5.39 23.73 -3.95
C GLY A 75 -4.30 22.87 -3.29
N ALA A 76 -4.67 21.86 -2.50
CA ALA A 76 -3.69 20.99 -1.87
C ALA A 76 -3.00 20.05 -2.88
N LEU A 77 -1.70 19.83 -2.70
CA LEU A 77 -0.97 18.79 -3.43
C LEU A 77 -1.33 17.42 -2.87
N LEU A 78 -1.66 16.48 -3.75
CA LEU A 78 -1.97 15.11 -3.38
C LEU A 78 -0.77 14.22 -3.67
N ALA A 79 -0.31 13.44 -2.70
CA ALA A 79 0.78 12.51 -2.89
C ALA A 79 0.44 11.14 -2.30
N SER A 80 0.51 10.07 -3.08
CA SER A 80 0.47 8.72 -2.55
C SER A 80 1.84 8.25 -2.10
N VAL A 81 1.93 7.64 -0.92
CA VAL A 81 3.19 7.29 -0.26
C VAL A 81 3.41 5.79 -0.35
N GLY A 82 4.65 5.39 -0.63
CA GLY A 82 5.03 3.98 -0.59
C GLY A 82 4.64 3.20 -1.84
N ARG A 83 4.86 1.89 -1.78
CA ARG A 83 4.70 0.99 -2.94
C ARG A 83 3.24 0.56 -3.10
N ASP A 84 2.63 0.27 -1.98
CA ASP A 84 1.21 0.06 -1.74
C ASP A 84 0.35 1.29 -2.03
N GLY A 85 0.80 2.50 -1.69
CA GLY A 85 0.09 3.74 -2.02
C GLY A 85 -0.11 3.98 -3.51
N GLU A 86 0.65 3.29 -4.37
CA GLU A 86 0.46 3.34 -5.83
C GLU A 86 -0.92 2.81 -6.24
N ASN A 87 -1.47 1.79 -5.55
CA ASN A 87 -2.83 1.31 -5.79
C ASN A 87 -3.87 2.39 -5.49
N SER A 88 -3.72 3.11 -4.37
CA SER A 88 -4.61 4.22 -4.00
C SER A 88 -4.61 5.32 -5.06
N ARG A 89 -3.42 5.67 -5.56
CA ARG A 89 -3.28 6.63 -6.67
C ARG A 89 -3.99 6.14 -7.93
N ASP A 90 -3.74 4.91 -8.36
CA ASP A 90 -4.35 4.36 -9.58
C ASP A 90 -5.87 4.35 -9.49
N ILE A 91 -6.43 3.98 -8.32
CA ILE A 91 -7.88 4.04 -8.07
C ILE A 91 -8.40 5.47 -8.13
N VAL A 92 -7.72 6.44 -7.49
CA VAL A 92 -8.11 7.86 -7.55
C VAL A 92 -8.15 8.34 -8.99
N LEU A 93 -7.11 8.07 -9.79
CA LEU A 93 -7.03 8.53 -11.18
C LEU A 93 -8.07 7.87 -12.10
N VAL A 94 -8.54 6.67 -11.78
CA VAL A 94 -9.64 6.02 -12.51
C VAL A 94 -10.98 6.71 -12.28
N PHE A 95 -11.26 7.15 -11.05
CA PHE A 95 -12.51 7.85 -10.71
C PHE A 95 -12.43 9.35 -11.03
N GLU A 96 -11.25 9.94 -10.85
CA GLU A 96 -10.98 11.37 -10.95
C GLU A 96 -9.80 11.63 -11.91
N PRO A 97 -9.97 11.39 -13.22
CA PRO A 97 -8.89 11.50 -14.20
C PRO A 97 -8.33 12.93 -14.38
N GLY A 98 -9.00 13.94 -13.81
CA GLY A 98 -8.54 15.33 -13.81
C GLY A 98 -7.70 15.73 -12.59
N LEU A 99 -7.55 14.86 -11.59
CA LEU A 99 -6.71 15.15 -10.44
C LEU A 99 -5.25 14.82 -10.73
N ASP A 100 -4.35 15.64 -10.21
CA ASP A 100 -2.93 15.31 -10.15
C ASP A 100 -2.61 14.67 -8.79
N VAL A 101 -2.06 13.46 -8.84
CA VAL A 101 -1.66 12.69 -7.66
C VAL A 101 -0.24 12.21 -7.88
N ILE A 102 0.67 12.76 -7.09
CA ILE A 102 2.09 12.46 -7.13
C ILE A 102 2.33 11.11 -6.48
N HIS A 103 3.15 10.25 -7.09
CA HIS A 103 3.62 9.03 -6.42
C HIS A 103 4.95 9.32 -5.72
N LEU A 104 4.97 9.17 -4.40
CA LEU A 104 6.13 9.36 -3.54
C LEU A 104 6.64 7.99 -3.06
N PRO A 105 7.55 7.33 -3.82
CA PRO A 105 8.07 5.99 -3.52
C PRO A 105 9.11 6.03 -2.39
N ILE A 106 8.67 6.39 -1.18
CA ILE A 106 9.48 6.37 0.03
C ILE A 106 8.92 5.35 1.02
N ASN A 107 9.74 4.97 1.99
CA ASN A 107 9.33 4.12 3.09
C ASN A 107 9.86 4.68 4.42
N ARG A 108 9.54 3.97 5.50
CA ARG A 108 10.05 4.30 6.83
C ARG A 108 11.58 4.29 6.91
N SER A 109 12.29 3.45 6.15
CA SER A 109 13.77 3.38 6.19
C SER A 109 14.43 4.64 5.61
N ILE A 110 13.92 5.14 4.49
CA ILE A 110 14.37 6.39 3.86
C ILE A 110 14.13 7.57 4.78
N ILE A 111 12.91 7.68 5.33
CA ILE A 111 12.57 8.74 6.29
C ILE A 111 13.49 8.64 7.51
N ARG A 112 13.76 7.41 7.99
CA ARG A 112 14.70 7.18 9.09
C ARG A 112 16.10 7.69 8.81
N SER A 113 16.59 7.42 7.62
CA SER A 113 17.92 7.82 7.19
C SER A 113 18.04 9.33 7.04
N ALA A 114 17.03 9.99 6.45
CA ALA A 114 16.99 11.44 6.31
C ALA A 114 16.91 12.17 7.66
N VAL A 115 16.05 11.73 8.58
CA VAL A 115 15.99 12.30 9.94
C VAL A 115 17.32 12.12 10.66
N ALA A 116 17.94 10.94 10.57
CA ALA A 116 19.23 10.67 11.21
C ALA A 116 20.36 11.54 10.63
N ASP A 117 20.40 11.74 9.31
CA ASP A 117 21.33 12.65 8.63
C ASP A 117 21.17 14.09 9.14
N LEU A 118 19.94 14.61 9.17
CA LEU A 118 19.65 15.96 9.67
C LEU A 118 20.05 16.15 11.14
N LYS A 119 19.86 15.13 11.98
CA LYS A 119 20.26 15.18 13.40
C LYS A 119 21.77 15.12 13.58
N HIS A 120 22.43 14.14 12.95
CA HIS A 120 23.84 13.85 13.20
C HIS A 120 24.80 14.73 12.41
N ASN A 121 24.52 14.99 11.14
CA ASN A 121 25.41 15.72 10.25
C ASN A 121 25.06 17.21 10.13
N HIS A 122 23.81 17.60 10.44
CA HIS A 122 23.34 18.98 10.32
C HIS A 122 22.89 19.62 11.64
N GLY A 123 22.97 18.88 12.77
CA GLY A 123 22.68 19.42 14.10
C GLY A 123 21.22 19.84 14.34
N ARG A 124 20.27 19.38 13.50
CA ARG A 124 18.83 19.66 13.71
C ARG A 124 18.28 18.81 14.86
N ALA A 125 17.28 19.33 15.55
CA ALA A 125 16.54 18.61 16.57
C ALA A 125 15.07 18.49 16.17
N PHE A 126 14.44 17.37 16.54
CA PHE A 126 13.03 17.08 16.27
C PHE A 126 12.38 16.49 17.54
N PRO A 127 12.18 17.31 18.58
CA PRO A 127 11.72 16.83 19.88
C PRO A 127 10.34 16.15 19.81
N GLU A 128 9.39 16.67 19.02
CA GLU A 128 8.08 16.02 18.88
C GLU A 128 8.18 14.68 18.14
N LEU A 129 8.99 14.59 17.08
CA LEU A 129 9.22 13.31 16.39
C LEU A 129 9.87 12.29 17.31
N ASP A 130 10.85 12.72 18.10
CA ASP A 130 11.52 11.84 19.07
C ASP A 130 10.53 11.30 20.12
N ALA A 131 9.54 12.10 20.53
CA ALA A 131 8.46 11.65 21.40
C ALA A 131 7.52 10.67 20.67
N MET A 132 7.02 11.01 19.48
CA MET A 132 6.13 10.17 18.66
C MET A 132 6.72 8.80 18.37
N LEU A 133 7.99 8.81 18.00
CA LEU A 133 8.70 7.62 17.58
C LEU A 133 9.30 6.88 18.80
N GLY A 134 9.24 7.49 19.98
CA GLY A 134 9.89 7.02 21.21
C GLY A 134 11.39 6.81 21.04
N THR A 135 11.97 5.90 21.82
CA THR A 135 13.34 5.40 21.63
C THR A 135 13.47 4.44 20.43
N MET A 136 12.67 4.62 19.38
CA MET A 136 12.98 4.02 18.08
C MET A 136 14.45 4.27 17.78
N ARG A 137 15.14 3.20 17.41
CA ARG A 137 16.59 3.13 17.36
C ARG A 137 17.14 3.91 16.15
N TRP A 138 17.04 5.24 16.10
CA TRP A 138 17.76 6.05 15.10
C TRP A 138 19.27 5.81 15.19
N LYS A 139 19.75 5.44 16.38
CA LYS A 139 21.11 4.94 16.65
C LYS A 139 21.49 3.65 15.90
N THR A 140 20.57 3.00 15.17
CA THR A 140 20.86 1.81 14.34
C THR A 140 20.83 2.09 12.85
N VAL A 141 20.72 3.35 12.42
CA VAL A 141 20.94 3.70 11.01
C VAL A 141 22.45 3.69 10.77
N SER A 142 22.91 2.95 9.76
CA SER A 142 24.34 2.88 9.47
C SER A 142 24.86 4.23 8.95
N PRO A 143 26.15 4.56 9.14
CA PRO A 143 26.75 5.77 8.58
C PRO A 143 26.51 5.92 7.07
N GLU A 144 26.56 4.81 6.33
CA GLU A 144 26.36 4.78 4.88
C GLU A 144 24.92 5.12 4.50
N ALA A 145 23.94 4.64 5.27
CA ALA A 145 22.53 4.97 5.04
C ALA A 145 22.23 6.44 5.36
N MET A 146 22.91 7.04 6.35
CA MET A 146 22.74 8.47 6.70
C MET A 146 23.37 9.41 5.67
N ALA A 147 24.50 9.04 5.08
CA ALA A 147 25.30 9.94 4.26
C ALA A 147 24.50 10.59 3.11
N ASN A 148 24.23 11.90 3.22
CA ASN A 148 23.45 12.70 2.27
C ASN A 148 21.98 12.28 2.09
N ALA A 149 21.43 11.46 2.99
CA ALA A 149 20.06 10.95 2.87
C ALA A 149 19.02 12.08 2.80
N ALA A 150 19.20 13.14 3.59
CA ALA A 150 18.28 14.28 3.59
C ALA A 150 18.35 15.07 2.28
N ARG A 151 19.56 15.27 1.74
CA ARG A 151 19.76 15.93 0.43
C ARG A 151 19.15 15.12 -0.70
N ASN A 152 19.36 13.81 -0.71
CA ASN A 152 18.82 12.92 -1.75
C ASN A 152 17.28 12.87 -1.67
N LEU A 153 16.70 12.86 -0.46
CA LEU A 153 15.25 12.99 -0.28
C LEU A 153 14.73 14.34 -0.78
N THR A 154 15.42 15.45 -0.51
CA THR A 154 15.09 16.76 -1.11
C THR A 154 15.13 16.72 -2.64
N ALA A 155 16.13 16.06 -3.23
CA ALA A 155 16.23 15.90 -4.68
C ALA A 155 15.03 15.11 -5.25
N LEU A 156 14.64 14.01 -4.60
CA LEU A 156 13.43 13.25 -4.97
C LEU A 156 12.18 14.13 -4.90
N LEU A 157 11.98 14.85 -3.79
CA LEU A 157 10.81 15.71 -3.59
C LEU A 157 10.69 16.78 -4.68
N ARG A 158 11.79 17.48 -5.00
CA ARG A 158 11.84 18.46 -6.10
C ARG A 158 11.58 17.82 -7.47
N ARG A 159 12.16 16.65 -7.74
CA ARG A 159 11.96 15.91 -8.99
C ARG A 159 10.48 15.54 -9.21
N LEU A 160 9.76 15.30 -8.12
CA LEU A 160 8.34 14.94 -8.13
C LEU A 160 7.39 16.15 -8.06
N GLY A 161 7.90 17.38 -8.00
CA GLY A 161 7.07 18.58 -7.87
C GLY A 161 6.60 18.89 -6.43
N LEU A 162 7.11 18.19 -5.42
CA LEU A 162 6.86 18.47 -3.99
C LEU A 162 7.98 19.35 -3.43
N HIS A 163 8.09 20.59 -3.89
CA HIS A 163 9.23 21.46 -3.54
C HIS A 163 9.22 21.82 -2.04
N PRO A 164 10.26 21.46 -1.26
CA PRO A 164 10.34 21.84 0.15
C PRO A 164 10.33 23.35 0.41
N ASP A 165 10.89 24.12 -0.53
CA ASP A 165 11.15 25.55 -0.36
C ASP A 165 10.18 26.44 -1.15
N ASP A 166 9.23 25.85 -1.89
CA ASP A 166 8.42 26.56 -2.91
C ASP A 166 6.94 26.14 -2.84
N LEU A 167 6.42 26.00 -1.61
CA LEU A 167 4.98 25.88 -1.41
C LEU A 167 4.35 27.27 -1.42
N GLU A 168 3.28 27.44 -2.17
CA GLU A 168 2.49 28.67 -2.15
C GLU A 168 1.93 28.92 -0.72
N PRO A 169 1.84 30.17 -0.26
CA PRO A 169 1.25 30.47 1.04
C PRO A 169 -0.16 29.88 1.19
N GLY A 170 -0.35 29.02 2.20
CA GLY A 170 -1.62 28.34 2.45
C GLY A 170 -1.83 27.05 1.64
N GLN A 171 -0.91 26.69 0.74
CA GLN A 171 -0.95 25.41 0.05
C GLN A 171 -0.74 24.26 1.02
N GLY A 172 -1.70 23.33 1.03
CA GLY A 172 -1.62 22.12 1.83
C GLY A 172 -1.00 20.95 1.06
N ILE A 173 -0.60 19.91 1.79
CA ILE A 173 -0.21 18.61 1.26
C ILE A 173 -1.11 17.55 1.90
N VAL A 174 -1.62 16.63 1.10
CA VAL A 174 -2.34 15.43 1.57
C VAL A 174 -1.58 14.19 1.13
N LEU A 175 -1.20 13.37 2.11
CA LEU A 175 -0.56 12.09 1.90
C LEU A 175 -1.61 10.98 1.88
N LEU A 176 -1.67 10.19 0.82
CA LEU A 176 -2.50 9.00 0.69
C LEU A 176 -1.65 7.76 0.97
N ASP A 177 -2.03 6.95 1.95
CA ASP A 177 -1.20 5.84 2.42
C ASP A 177 -2.09 4.72 2.99
N ASN A 178 -1.59 3.50 3.07
CA ASN A 178 -2.24 2.41 3.82
C ASN A 178 -1.73 2.34 5.28
N GLY A 179 -0.68 3.09 5.62
CA GLY A 179 -0.01 3.05 6.91
C GLY A 179 -0.85 3.51 8.10
N MET A 180 -0.56 2.96 9.29
CA MET A 180 -1.40 3.15 10.48
C MET A 180 -1.12 4.40 11.31
N ARG A 181 0.15 4.80 11.46
CA ARG A 181 0.58 5.65 12.59
C ARG A 181 0.82 7.12 12.25
N GLY A 182 0.74 7.54 11.00
CA GLY A 182 1.04 8.93 10.60
C GLY A 182 2.52 9.31 10.62
N THR A 183 3.45 8.38 10.89
CA THR A 183 4.87 8.72 11.13
C THR A 183 5.55 9.34 9.91
N ALA A 184 5.17 8.91 8.70
CA ALA A 184 5.73 9.48 7.47
C ALA A 184 5.32 10.94 7.30
N ARG A 185 4.03 11.26 7.54
CA ARG A 185 3.51 12.62 7.52
C ARG A 185 4.23 13.50 8.54
N ALA A 186 4.22 13.09 9.81
CA ALA A 186 4.85 13.87 10.87
C ALA A 186 6.31 14.17 10.54
N ALA A 187 7.08 13.15 10.12
CA ALA A 187 8.49 13.34 9.78
C ALA A 187 8.71 14.26 8.58
N LEU A 188 7.94 14.10 7.49
CA LEU A 188 8.06 14.97 6.33
C LEU A 188 7.69 16.43 6.65
N LYS A 189 6.62 16.62 7.43
CA LYS A 189 6.20 17.95 7.89
C LYS A 189 7.32 18.63 8.69
N GLU A 190 7.84 17.99 9.72
CA GLU A 190 8.89 18.56 10.57
C GLU A 190 10.21 18.81 9.82
N MET A 191 10.57 17.91 8.88
CA MET A 191 11.80 18.07 8.11
C MET A 191 11.71 19.20 7.09
N TYR A 192 10.59 19.32 6.37
CA TYR A 192 10.50 20.09 5.13
C TYR A 192 9.39 21.14 5.10
N TRP A 193 8.29 20.94 5.83
CA TRP A 193 7.10 21.79 5.75
C TRP A 193 6.51 22.17 7.11
N PRO A 194 7.30 22.71 8.06
CA PRO A 194 6.84 22.97 9.42
C PRO A 194 5.70 24.01 9.49
N HIS A 195 5.58 24.87 8.47
CA HIS A 195 4.55 25.91 8.39
C HIS A 195 3.37 25.54 7.49
N ALA A 196 3.41 24.39 6.79
CA ALA A 196 2.34 23.97 5.91
C ALA A 196 1.31 23.09 6.64
N SER A 197 0.09 23.05 6.09
CA SER A 197 -0.88 22.03 6.46
C SER A 197 -0.51 20.73 5.74
N VAL A 198 -0.01 19.74 6.47
CA VAL A 198 0.25 18.40 5.94
C VAL A 198 -0.72 17.45 6.63
N ARG A 199 -1.56 16.76 5.86
CA ARG A 199 -2.58 15.82 6.35
C ARG A 199 -2.35 14.42 5.81
N GLY A 200 -2.78 13.41 6.54
CA GLY A 200 -2.70 12.01 6.13
C GLY A 200 -4.08 11.39 5.96
N PHE A 201 -4.37 10.86 4.78
CA PHE A 201 -5.54 10.03 4.51
C PHE A 201 -5.11 8.58 4.40
N TYR A 202 -5.47 7.81 5.42
CA TYR A 202 -5.01 6.45 5.58
C TYR A 202 -6.12 5.44 5.37
N LEU A 203 -5.85 4.29 4.74
CA LEU A 203 -6.82 3.19 4.78
C LEU A 203 -7.10 2.80 6.24
N PHE A 204 -6.04 2.68 7.02
CA PHE A 204 -6.06 2.27 8.42
C PHE A 204 -5.44 3.38 9.26
N ARG A 205 -6.13 3.92 10.27
CA ARG A 205 -5.51 4.92 11.16
C ARG A 205 -5.60 4.51 12.62
N ALA A 206 -4.44 4.31 13.23
CA ALA A 206 -4.25 4.05 14.65
C ALA A 206 -3.24 5.06 15.19
N ALA A 207 -3.75 6.15 15.77
CA ALA A 207 -2.93 7.30 16.17
C ALA A 207 -1.85 6.94 17.20
N ALA A 208 -0.68 7.57 17.09
CA ALA A 208 0.37 7.45 18.09
C ALA A 208 0.10 8.40 19.28
N TYR A 209 0.52 8.03 20.49
CA TYR A 209 0.31 8.85 21.70
C TYR A 209 0.89 10.25 21.63
N PHE A 210 2.04 10.39 20.98
CA PHE A 210 2.78 11.64 20.92
C PHE A 210 2.87 12.17 19.49
N ASP A 211 1.84 11.91 18.68
CA ASP A 211 1.72 12.59 17.38
C ASP A 211 1.70 14.11 17.62
N PRO A 212 2.59 14.90 16.98
CA PRO A 212 2.58 16.36 17.10
C PRO A 212 1.24 16.98 16.65
N GLU A 213 0.49 16.30 15.78
CA GLU A 213 -0.76 16.79 15.21
C GLU A 213 -1.84 15.70 15.16
N PRO A 214 -2.41 15.31 16.32
CA PRO A 214 -3.35 14.18 16.41
C PRO A 214 -4.69 14.40 15.67
N GLY A 215 -4.94 15.59 15.12
CA GLY A 215 -6.11 15.89 14.27
C GLY A 215 -5.80 15.98 12.77
N ALA A 216 -4.54 15.86 12.36
CA ALA A 216 -4.14 16.03 10.95
C ALA A 216 -4.45 14.79 10.08
N ASP A 217 -4.71 13.65 10.73
CA ASP A 217 -4.81 12.34 10.09
C ASP A 217 -6.22 11.77 10.19
N ARG A 218 -6.64 11.06 9.14
CA ARG A 218 -7.96 10.40 9.07
C ARG A 218 -7.84 8.99 8.52
N GLY A 219 -8.57 8.07 9.13
CA GLY A 219 -8.70 6.68 8.66
C GLY A 219 -10.05 6.40 8.00
N TYR A 220 -10.09 5.51 7.00
CA TYR A 220 -11.30 5.27 6.20
C TYR A 220 -11.88 3.85 6.28
N LEU A 221 -11.07 2.87 6.70
CA LEU A 221 -11.55 1.55 7.13
C LEU A 221 -11.72 1.49 8.64
N PHE A 222 -10.82 2.12 9.38
CA PHE A 222 -11.00 2.48 10.78
C PHE A 222 -10.19 3.73 11.09
N ASP A 223 -10.65 4.47 12.09
CA ASP A 223 -10.01 5.67 12.62
C ASP A 223 -10.04 5.61 14.14
N LEU A 224 -8.89 5.31 14.75
CA LEU A 224 -8.75 5.17 16.19
C LEU A 224 -7.80 6.23 16.72
N ASP A 225 -8.24 6.89 17.80
CA ASP A 225 -7.37 7.72 18.62
C ASP A 225 -6.28 6.90 19.33
N ALA A 226 -5.36 7.61 19.98
CA ALA A 226 -4.19 6.99 20.60
C ALA A 226 -4.57 6.06 21.76
N ASP A 227 -5.57 6.42 22.57
CA ASP A 227 -6.02 5.61 23.70
C ASP A 227 -6.67 4.31 23.22
N SER A 228 -7.59 4.39 22.26
CA SER A 228 -8.30 3.25 21.67
C SER A 228 -7.39 2.31 20.89
N SER A 229 -6.25 2.82 20.41
CA SER A 229 -5.25 2.03 19.69
C SER A 229 -4.05 1.59 20.53
N GLY A 230 -3.95 2.00 21.80
CA GLY A 230 -2.77 1.73 22.63
C GLY A 230 -1.50 2.39 22.08
N GLY A 231 -1.65 3.56 21.45
CA GLY A 231 -0.57 4.33 20.82
C GLY A 231 -0.13 3.74 19.48
N GLY A 232 -1.08 3.31 18.64
CA GLY A 232 -0.78 2.75 17.32
C GLY A 232 -0.19 1.34 17.36
N LYS A 233 -0.28 0.64 18.49
CA LYS A 233 0.19 -0.75 18.61
C LYS A 233 -0.72 -1.70 17.83
N ASN A 234 -0.10 -2.75 17.28
CA ASN A 234 -0.83 -3.82 16.63
C ASN A 234 -1.67 -4.57 17.66
N LEU A 235 -2.84 -5.06 17.24
CA LEU A 235 -3.66 -5.95 18.05
C LEU A 235 -2.98 -7.31 18.13
N LEU A 236 -2.83 -7.82 19.36
CA LEU A 236 -2.27 -9.15 19.61
C LEU A 236 -3.32 -10.25 19.51
N VAL A 237 -4.58 -9.92 19.82
CA VAL A 237 -5.72 -10.84 19.79
C VAL A 237 -6.84 -10.14 19.04
N LEU A 238 -7.43 -10.83 18.07
CA LEU A 238 -8.58 -10.31 17.35
C LEU A 238 -9.82 -10.34 18.26
N PRO A 239 -10.67 -9.29 18.23
CA PRO A 239 -11.98 -9.37 18.86
C PRO A 239 -12.86 -10.40 18.13
N ASP A 240 -13.72 -11.08 18.86
CA ASP A 240 -14.65 -12.09 18.31
C ASP A 240 -15.67 -11.47 17.36
N ASP A 241 -16.06 -10.21 17.58
CA ASP A 241 -17.04 -9.50 16.77
C ASP A 241 -16.50 -9.19 15.36
N PRO A 242 -17.03 -9.83 14.30
CA PRO A 242 -16.62 -9.56 12.92
C PRO A 242 -17.13 -8.19 12.40
N GLY A 243 -18.12 -7.58 13.05
CA GLY A 243 -18.62 -6.24 12.72
C GLY A 243 -17.59 -5.13 12.97
N LEU A 244 -16.53 -5.43 13.69
CA LEU A 244 -15.33 -4.59 13.84
C LEU A 244 -14.35 -4.84 12.68
N GLU A 245 -14.85 -4.85 11.44
CA GLU A 245 -14.14 -5.22 10.21
C GLU A 245 -12.75 -4.56 10.11
N GLY A 246 -12.67 -3.27 10.45
CA GLY A 246 -11.42 -2.51 10.44
C GLY A 246 -10.38 -3.00 11.45
N LEU A 247 -10.78 -3.53 12.61
CA LEU A 247 -9.85 -4.03 13.63
C LEU A 247 -9.12 -5.31 13.21
N THR A 248 -9.65 -6.07 12.25
CA THR A 248 -8.93 -7.21 11.64
C THR A 248 -7.58 -6.76 11.11
N PHE A 249 -7.52 -5.62 10.44
CA PHE A 249 -6.31 -5.05 9.84
C PHE A 249 -5.41 -4.30 10.82
N ARG A 250 -5.69 -4.39 12.12
CA ARG A 250 -4.73 -3.98 13.17
C ARG A 250 -3.83 -5.13 13.62
N ALA A 251 -4.14 -6.37 13.27
CA ALA A 251 -3.25 -7.50 13.52
C ALA A 251 -2.06 -7.43 12.57
N ASN A 252 -0.87 -7.78 13.07
CA ASN A 252 0.36 -7.76 12.26
C ASN A 252 0.24 -8.65 11.02
N ASP A 253 -0.29 -9.86 11.20
CA ASP A 253 -0.47 -10.84 10.12
C ASP A 253 -1.43 -10.36 9.02
N ALA A 254 -2.44 -9.55 9.36
CA ALA A 254 -3.32 -8.93 8.37
C ALA A 254 -2.60 -7.86 7.53
N LEU A 255 -1.78 -7.04 8.18
CA LEU A 255 -0.99 -6.01 7.51
C LEU A 255 0.01 -6.66 6.55
N VAL A 256 0.75 -7.68 7.02
CA VAL A 256 1.69 -8.44 6.19
C VAL A 256 0.99 -9.06 4.99
N LEU A 257 -0.18 -9.67 5.19
CA LEU A 257 -0.96 -10.26 4.10
C LEU A 257 -1.31 -9.22 3.01
N ILE A 258 -1.79 -8.04 3.40
CA ILE A 258 -2.13 -6.98 2.44
C ILE A 258 -0.86 -6.37 1.82
N GLU A 259 0.13 -6.01 2.63
CA GLU A 259 1.36 -5.35 2.19
C GLU A 259 2.14 -6.25 1.21
N GLU A 260 2.37 -7.51 1.54
CA GLU A 260 3.12 -8.41 0.64
C GLU A 260 2.39 -8.60 -0.69
N LEU A 261 1.07 -8.80 -0.68
CA LEU A 261 0.30 -9.11 -1.89
C LEU A 261 -0.02 -7.90 -2.76
N THR A 262 -0.09 -6.69 -2.20
CA THR A 262 -0.52 -5.49 -2.95
C THR A 262 0.62 -4.55 -3.33
N SER A 263 1.85 -4.90 -2.97
CA SER A 263 2.95 -3.96 -3.05
C SER A 263 3.62 -3.86 -4.42
N GLY A 264 3.19 -4.61 -5.44
CA GLY A 264 3.67 -4.42 -6.82
C GLY A 264 5.09 -4.93 -7.10
N PRO A 265 5.57 -4.85 -8.36
CA PRO A 265 6.67 -5.67 -8.87
C PRO A 265 8.09 -5.25 -8.45
N ARG A 266 8.24 -4.07 -7.85
CA ARG A 266 9.54 -3.55 -7.39
C ARG A 266 9.68 -3.84 -5.90
N LEU A 267 10.89 -3.99 -5.39
CA LEU A 267 11.12 -4.01 -3.96
C LEU A 267 10.99 -2.60 -3.38
N THR A 268 10.70 -2.53 -2.09
CA THR A 268 10.72 -1.29 -1.31
C THR A 268 12.12 -0.67 -1.40
N PRO A 269 12.25 0.64 -1.71
CA PRO A 269 13.55 1.27 -1.85
C PRO A 269 14.26 1.33 -0.50
N ASP A 270 15.55 1.04 -0.50
CA ASP A 270 16.40 1.13 0.70
C ASP A 270 17.06 2.52 0.82
N ARG A 271 17.30 3.18 -0.31
CA ARG A 271 17.90 4.52 -0.39
C ARG A 271 17.42 5.30 -1.61
N ILE A 272 17.80 6.57 -1.66
CA ILE A 272 17.65 7.46 -2.82
C ILE A 272 19.06 7.85 -3.28
N ASP A 273 19.33 7.82 -4.58
CA ASP A 273 20.62 8.25 -5.13
C ASP A 273 20.76 9.79 -5.18
N ALA A 274 21.92 10.26 -5.63
CA ALA A 274 22.24 11.69 -5.65
C ALA A 274 21.34 12.51 -6.59
N ASP A 275 20.76 11.85 -7.59
CA ASP A 275 19.89 12.48 -8.60
C ASP A 275 18.41 12.44 -8.19
N GLY A 276 18.10 11.92 -6.99
CA GLY A 276 16.74 11.84 -6.48
C GLY A 276 15.95 10.68 -7.06
N HIS A 277 16.61 9.62 -7.54
CA HIS A 277 15.96 8.38 -7.94
C HIS A 277 15.97 7.36 -6.79
N PRO A 278 14.82 6.74 -6.47
CA PRO A 278 14.77 5.63 -5.52
C PRO A 278 15.56 4.44 -6.08
N VAL A 279 16.45 3.89 -5.28
CA VAL A 279 17.18 2.68 -5.64
C VAL A 279 16.29 1.48 -5.33
N GLN A 280 15.71 0.89 -6.38
CA GLN A 280 14.79 -0.25 -6.29
C GLN A 280 15.21 -1.36 -7.23
N ARG A 281 15.09 -2.60 -6.77
CA ARG A 281 15.26 -3.82 -7.59
C ARG A 281 13.90 -4.41 -7.95
N LEU A 282 13.85 -5.21 -9.01
CA LEU A 282 12.66 -6.00 -9.29
C LEU A 282 12.63 -7.25 -8.41
N VAL A 283 11.42 -7.71 -8.09
CA VAL A 283 11.20 -8.91 -7.30
C VAL A 283 11.86 -10.13 -7.96
N ARG A 284 11.78 -10.25 -9.30
CA ARG A 284 12.41 -11.36 -10.04
C ARG A 284 13.93 -11.47 -9.88
N ASP A 285 14.59 -10.38 -9.49
CA ASP A 285 16.05 -10.30 -9.34
C ASP A 285 16.51 -10.56 -7.89
N THR A 286 15.59 -10.98 -7.01
CA THR A 286 15.86 -11.26 -5.60
C THR A 286 15.32 -12.63 -5.21
N PRO A 287 16.01 -13.39 -4.33
CA PRO A 287 15.45 -14.63 -3.79
C PRO A 287 14.11 -14.40 -3.07
N LEU A 288 13.19 -15.35 -3.16
CA LEU A 288 11.97 -15.33 -2.36
C LEU A 288 12.30 -15.35 -0.87
N VAL A 289 11.56 -14.58 -0.08
CA VAL A 289 11.65 -14.63 1.38
C VAL A 289 11.01 -15.93 1.84
N VAL A 290 11.82 -16.78 2.48
CA VAL A 290 11.40 -18.10 3.00
C VAL A 290 11.37 -18.14 4.52
N GLU A 291 11.92 -17.14 5.19
CA GLU A 291 11.88 -17.05 6.64
C GLU A 291 10.45 -16.68 7.09
N GLY A 292 9.93 -17.39 8.10
CA GLY A 292 8.59 -17.16 8.63
C GLY A 292 7.42 -17.70 7.79
N VAL A 293 7.65 -18.12 6.54
CA VAL A 293 6.63 -18.77 5.69
C VAL A 293 6.61 -20.26 6.00
N ASP A 294 5.44 -20.82 6.32
CA ASP A 294 5.30 -22.25 6.60
C ASP A 294 5.57 -23.11 5.33
N PRO A 295 6.60 -23.98 5.32
CA PRO A 295 6.91 -24.83 4.18
C PRO A 295 5.76 -25.76 3.74
N ALA A 296 4.89 -26.16 4.67
CA ALA A 296 3.78 -27.08 4.37
C ALA A 296 2.68 -26.45 3.49
N HIS A 297 2.62 -25.11 3.46
CA HIS A 297 1.58 -24.35 2.76
C HIS A 297 2.08 -23.68 1.47
N ARG A 298 3.35 -23.87 1.11
CA ARG A 298 3.92 -23.32 -0.12
C ARG A 298 3.50 -24.14 -1.32
N SER A 299 3.10 -23.46 -2.39
CA SER A 299 2.81 -24.11 -3.66
C SER A 299 3.98 -24.03 -4.62
N ALA A 300 4.32 -25.18 -5.20
CA ALA A 300 5.36 -25.29 -6.22
C ALA A 300 5.08 -24.40 -7.46
N ARG A 301 3.82 -24.07 -7.74
CA ARG A 301 3.42 -23.18 -8.86
C ARG A 301 3.97 -21.75 -8.68
N TYR A 302 4.21 -21.35 -7.44
CA TYR A 302 4.50 -19.97 -7.04
C TYR A 302 5.93 -19.78 -6.51
N LEU A 303 6.78 -20.83 -6.49
CA LEU A 303 8.14 -20.76 -5.96
C LEU A 303 9.15 -20.03 -6.87
N ASP A 304 8.77 -19.67 -8.09
CA ASP A 304 9.62 -18.89 -9.00
C ASP A 304 9.48 -17.37 -8.73
N PRO A 305 10.55 -16.63 -8.41
CA PRO A 305 10.51 -15.17 -8.25
C PRO A 305 9.87 -14.41 -9.42
N ARG A 306 9.94 -14.94 -10.65
CA ARG A 306 9.30 -14.36 -11.84
C ARG A 306 7.78 -14.55 -11.79
N VAL A 307 7.33 -15.70 -11.31
CA VAL A 307 5.90 -15.93 -11.07
C VAL A 307 5.41 -15.03 -9.95
N TYR A 308 6.19 -14.84 -8.87
CA TYR A 308 5.83 -13.89 -7.81
C TYR A 308 5.68 -12.46 -8.33
N GLU A 309 6.65 -11.96 -9.09
CA GLU A 309 6.53 -10.64 -9.72
C GLU A 309 5.29 -10.58 -10.64
N GLY A 310 5.00 -11.65 -11.38
CA GLY A 310 3.78 -11.78 -12.18
C GLY A 310 2.51 -11.68 -11.33
N VAL A 311 2.44 -12.40 -10.20
CA VAL A 311 1.32 -12.35 -9.26
C VAL A 311 1.09 -10.93 -8.75
N LEU A 312 2.14 -10.22 -8.34
CA LEU A 312 2.02 -8.83 -7.86
C LEU A 312 1.49 -7.88 -8.94
N ARG A 313 1.92 -8.05 -10.20
CA ARG A 313 1.41 -7.27 -11.34
C ARG A 313 -0.06 -7.60 -11.60
N THR A 314 -0.41 -8.88 -11.57
CA THR A 314 -1.77 -9.36 -11.77
C THR A 314 -2.73 -8.86 -10.70
N ILE A 315 -2.34 -8.89 -9.42
CA ILE A 315 -3.16 -8.36 -8.32
C ILE A 315 -3.42 -6.87 -8.53
N ARG A 316 -2.39 -6.10 -8.88
CA ARG A 316 -2.56 -4.67 -9.20
C ARG A 316 -3.45 -4.43 -10.42
N ALA A 317 -3.30 -5.24 -11.46
CA ALA A 317 -4.18 -5.17 -12.63
C ALA A 317 -5.64 -5.45 -12.25
N ALA A 318 -5.90 -6.48 -11.45
CA ALA A 318 -7.24 -6.78 -10.93
C ALA A 318 -7.82 -5.62 -10.11
N ILE A 319 -7.02 -4.96 -9.27
CA ILE A 319 -7.43 -3.73 -8.54
C ILE A 319 -7.84 -2.62 -9.53
N GLY A 320 -7.01 -2.36 -10.55
CA GLY A 320 -7.27 -1.32 -11.56
C GLY A 320 -8.50 -1.62 -12.43
N ASP A 321 -8.67 -2.86 -12.87
CA ASP A 321 -9.82 -3.33 -13.63
C ASP A 321 -11.10 -3.19 -12.78
N HIS A 322 -11.03 -3.56 -11.50
CA HIS A 322 -12.17 -3.47 -10.58
C HIS A 322 -12.55 -2.01 -10.27
N ALA A 323 -11.56 -1.13 -10.17
CA ALA A 323 -11.79 0.32 -10.06
C ALA A 323 -12.52 0.86 -11.30
N ARG A 324 -12.11 0.45 -12.50
CA ARG A 324 -12.78 0.84 -13.76
C ARG A 324 -14.21 0.32 -13.81
N TYR A 325 -14.44 -0.93 -13.40
CA TYR A 325 -15.77 -1.52 -13.26
C TYR A 325 -16.64 -0.72 -12.28
N ALA A 326 -16.13 -0.40 -11.09
CA ALA A 326 -16.84 0.36 -10.07
C ALA A 326 -17.17 1.79 -10.54
N ALA A 327 -16.22 2.48 -11.17
CA ALA A 327 -16.43 3.82 -11.72
C ALA A 327 -17.48 3.83 -12.85
N ARG A 328 -17.50 2.80 -13.72
CA ARG A 328 -18.57 2.63 -14.73
C ARG A 328 -19.94 2.45 -14.08
N CYS A 329 -20.01 1.68 -13.00
CA CYS A 329 -21.25 1.48 -12.24
C CYS A 329 -21.71 2.77 -11.55
N GLU A 330 -20.80 3.53 -10.94
CA GLU A 330 -21.11 4.81 -10.29
C GLU A 330 -21.72 5.81 -11.29
N ARG A 331 -21.12 5.94 -12.48
CA ARG A 331 -21.65 6.80 -13.57
C ARG A 331 -23.05 6.40 -14.03
N ARG A 332 -23.50 5.17 -13.72
CA ARG A 332 -24.86 4.67 -13.99
C ARG A 332 -25.79 4.81 -12.77
N GLY A 333 -25.36 5.50 -11.72
CA GLY A 333 -26.12 5.72 -10.48
C GLY A 333 -26.09 4.54 -9.51
N VAL A 334 -25.15 3.60 -9.65
CA VAL A 334 -24.99 2.50 -8.70
C VAL A 334 -24.22 2.97 -7.47
N ASP A 335 -24.71 2.65 -6.28
CA ASP A 335 -23.98 2.83 -5.02
C ASP A 335 -22.75 1.90 -4.98
N VAL A 336 -21.56 2.48 -5.14
CA VAL A 336 -20.27 1.76 -5.13
C VAL A 336 -19.99 1.12 -3.76
N GLN A 337 -20.34 1.76 -2.65
CA GLN A 337 -20.10 1.20 -1.32
C GLN A 337 -20.94 -0.04 -1.08
N ARG A 338 -22.17 -0.08 -1.61
CA ARG A 338 -23.02 -1.28 -1.60
C ARG A 338 -22.53 -2.33 -2.59
N LEU A 339 -22.13 -1.92 -3.79
CA LEU A 339 -21.61 -2.82 -4.83
C LEU A 339 -20.40 -3.63 -4.36
N LEU A 340 -19.44 -2.98 -3.69
CA LEU A 340 -18.16 -3.58 -3.32
C LEU A 340 -18.18 -4.29 -1.96
N ARG A 341 -19.29 -4.19 -1.21
CA ARG A 341 -19.41 -4.75 0.14
C ARG A 341 -19.17 -6.26 0.21
N PRO A 342 -19.76 -7.11 -0.66
CA PRO A 342 -19.59 -8.56 -0.53
C PRO A 342 -18.14 -9.03 -0.67
N GLY A 343 -17.37 -8.43 -1.59
CA GLY A 343 -15.96 -8.74 -1.77
C GLY A 343 -15.09 -8.22 -0.62
N HIS A 344 -15.44 -7.05 -0.07
CA HIS A 344 -14.81 -6.55 1.15
C HIS A 344 -15.03 -7.49 2.35
N GLU A 345 -16.27 -7.90 2.61
CA GLU A 345 -16.62 -8.84 3.70
C GLU A 345 -15.88 -10.17 3.51
N ARG A 346 -15.77 -10.66 2.27
CA ARG A 346 -14.99 -11.84 1.94
C ARG A 346 -13.51 -11.67 2.27
N MET A 347 -12.89 -10.52 1.96
CA MET A 347 -11.49 -10.25 2.31
C MET A 347 -11.27 -10.17 3.82
N VAL A 348 -12.20 -9.55 4.56
CA VAL A 348 -12.15 -9.50 6.03
C VAL A 348 -12.16 -10.92 6.60
N GLN A 349 -13.11 -11.76 6.15
CA GLN A 349 -13.22 -13.13 6.62
C GLN A 349 -11.98 -13.95 6.28
N ASN A 350 -11.49 -13.89 5.03
CA ASN A 350 -10.25 -14.57 4.61
C ASN A 350 -9.04 -14.18 5.46
N THR A 351 -8.91 -12.90 5.81
CA THR A 351 -7.84 -12.42 6.68
C THR A 351 -7.98 -12.96 8.11
N ARG A 352 -9.21 -13.04 8.64
CA ARG A 352 -9.44 -13.65 9.97
C ARG A 352 -9.11 -15.13 9.98
N ASP A 353 -9.48 -15.86 8.93
CA ASP A 353 -9.15 -17.27 8.76
C ASP A 353 -7.65 -17.50 8.61
N TRP A 354 -6.94 -16.62 7.89
CA TRP A 354 -5.49 -16.59 7.83
C TRP A 354 -4.85 -16.45 9.21
N ILE A 355 -5.29 -15.46 9.99
CA ILE A 355 -4.78 -15.22 11.36
C ILE A 355 -5.04 -16.42 12.26
N ALA A 356 -6.26 -16.94 12.25
CA ALA A 356 -6.67 -18.10 13.05
C ALA A 356 -6.00 -19.41 12.61
N GLY A 357 -5.46 -19.47 11.40
CA GLY A 357 -4.90 -20.69 10.80
C GLY A 357 -5.94 -21.64 10.24
N ASN A 358 -7.16 -21.17 10.01
CA ASN A 358 -8.25 -21.91 9.39
C ASN A 358 -8.13 -21.87 7.86
N LEU A 359 -6.98 -22.32 7.33
CA LEU A 359 -6.64 -22.11 5.92
C LEU A 359 -7.66 -22.74 4.96
N ASP A 360 -8.31 -23.84 5.32
CA ASP A 360 -9.34 -24.48 4.51
C ASP A 360 -10.62 -23.65 4.33
N ALA A 361 -10.85 -22.64 5.18
CA ALA A 361 -11.97 -21.71 5.05
C ALA A 361 -11.66 -20.53 4.10
N MET A 362 -10.39 -20.33 3.73
CA MET A 362 -9.99 -19.28 2.81
C MET A 362 -10.34 -19.60 1.36
N HIS A 363 -10.44 -18.56 0.54
CA HIS A 363 -10.51 -18.65 -0.92
C HIS A 363 -9.29 -19.44 -1.44
N PRO A 364 -9.48 -20.52 -2.21
CA PRO A 364 -8.39 -21.45 -2.55
C PRO A 364 -7.17 -20.79 -3.21
N GLY A 365 -7.41 -19.89 -4.17
CA GLY A 365 -6.32 -19.16 -4.84
C GLY A 365 -5.60 -18.18 -3.91
N LEU A 366 -6.33 -17.52 -2.99
CA LEU A 366 -5.72 -16.61 -2.03
C LEU A 366 -4.89 -17.37 -1.00
N ARG A 367 -5.40 -18.51 -0.52
CA ARG A 367 -4.69 -19.43 0.36
C ARG A 367 -3.37 -19.88 -0.23
N GLU A 368 -3.37 -20.28 -1.49
CA GLU A 368 -2.17 -20.79 -2.18
C GLU A 368 -1.09 -19.70 -2.33
N ILE A 369 -1.51 -18.49 -2.70
CA ILE A 369 -0.62 -17.34 -2.86
C ILE A 369 -0.10 -16.86 -1.50
N ALA A 370 -0.99 -16.64 -0.53
CA ALA A 370 -0.62 -16.21 0.82
C ALA A 370 0.27 -17.24 1.52
N GLY A 371 -0.06 -18.54 1.42
CA GLY A 371 0.75 -19.62 1.97
C GLY A 371 2.14 -19.74 1.35
N THR A 372 2.37 -19.16 0.16
CA THR A 372 3.68 -19.14 -0.49
C THR A 372 4.50 -17.90 -0.15
N TYR A 373 3.87 -16.73 0.02
CA TYR A 373 4.58 -15.44 0.11
C TYR A 373 4.43 -14.71 1.45
N CYS A 374 3.41 -15.01 2.25
CA CYS A 374 3.12 -14.30 3.48
C CYS A 374 3.54 -15.15 4.69
N TRP A 375 4.21 -14.52 5.65
CA TRP A 375 4.53 -15.16 6.94
C TRP A 375 3.41 -14.92 7.96
N ARG A 376 3.39 -15.75 9.00
CA ARG A 376 2.51 -15.62 10.16
C ARG A 376 3.32 -15.52 11.43
N THR A 377 2.92 -14.64 12.33
CA THR A 377 3.56 -14.49 13.63
C THR A 377 2.91 -15.49 14.59
N HIS A 378 3.49 -16.70 14.71
CA HIS A 378 3.03 -17.72 15.66
C HIS A 378 3.65 -17.54 17.06
#